data_AF-A0A526YF51-F1
#
_entry.id   AF-A0A526YF51-F1
#
_cell.length_a   1.000
_cell.length_b   1.000
_cell.length_c   1.000
_cell.angle_alpha   90.00
_cell.angle_beta   90.00
_cell.angle_gamma   90.00
#
_symmetry.space_group_name_H-M   'P 1'
#
loop_
_entity.id
_entity.type
_entity.pdbx_description
1 polymer ?
#
loop_
_entity_poly.entity_id
_entity_poly.type
_entity_poly.pdbx_seq_one_letter_code
_entity_poly.pdbx_strand_id
1 'polypeptide(L)'
;TRVIARDSAIHMCYVEIEEPDMHNPSGDLDRLKIALMKDWGLNSLDFDFHLLPQVQVILRKGNWTATAAIHKDADSETARVISLWPGLKNEAYGLACDIGSTTIAMHLVSLLSGRVAASSGTSNPQIRFGEDLMSRVSYVMMNPDGREGMTVAVREAISGLVDKVCAEGNVQRNDILD
;
A
#
# COMPACT_ATOMS: atom_id res chain seq x y z
N THR A 1 -5.28 14.35 26.08
CA THR A 1 -5.20 14.05 24.64
C THR A 1 -5.66 12.63 24.44
N ARG A 2 -6.61 12.36 23.53
CA ARG A 2 -7.10 10.98 23.29
C ARG A 2 -5.99 10.21 22.57
N VAL A 3 -5.51 9.13 23.19
CA VAL A 3 -4.58 8.20 22.53
C VAL A 3 -5.41 7.35 21.57
N ILE A 4 -5.17 7.52 20.27
CA ILE A 4 -5.76 6.67 19.23
C ILE A 4 -4.73 5.59 18.95
N ALA A 5 -5.07 4.33 19.24
CA ALA A 5 -4.20 3.20 18.93
C ALA A 5 -4.08 3.06 17.41
N ARG A 6 -2.89 2.69 16.93
CA ARG A 6 -2.69 2.43 15.51
C ARG A 6 -3.33 1.10 15.16
N ASP A 7 -4.22 1.13 14.17
CA ASP A 7 -4.86 -0.05 13.59
C ASP A 7 -4.80 0.12 12.07
N SER A 8 -3.64 -0.18 11.48
CA SER A 8 -3.43 -0.06 10.03
C SER A 8 -3.93 -1.34 9.36
N ALA A 9 -4.57 -1.23 8.20
CA ALA A 9 -4.97 -2.41 7.42
C ALA A 9 -3.76 -3.25 6.97
N ILE A 10 -2.56 -2.65 6.91
CA ILE A 10 -1.34 -3.31 6.45
C ILE A 10 -0.36 -3.52 7.61
N HIS A 11 0.05 -4.77 7.79
CA HIS A 11 0.99 -5.20 8.81
C HIS A 11 2.24 -5.81 8.17
N MET A 12 3.41 -5.41 8.68
CA MET A 12 4.70 -5.99 8.26
C MET A 12 5.03 -7.16 9.17
N CYS A 13 5.03 -8.36 8.60
CA CYS A 13 5.15 -9.62 9.30
C CYS A 13 6.46 -10.32 8.92
N TYR A 14 7.45 -10.27 9.82
CA TYR A 14 8.68 -11.06 9.68
C TYR A 14 8.44 -12.52 10.06
N VAL A 15 9.03 -13.45 9.32
CA VAL A 15 8.88 -14.88 9.54
C VAL A 15 10.16 -15.63 9.19
N GLU A 16 10.43 -16.69 9.94
CA GLU A 16 11.49 -17.65 9.68
C GLU A 16 10.87 -18.98 9.31
N ILE A 17 11.37 -19.59 8.24
CA ILE A 17 10.79 -20.79 7.66
C ILE A 17 11.84 -21.89 7.72
N GLU A 18 11.41 -23.11 8.02
CA GLU A 18 12.27 -24.29 7.97
C GLU A 18 12.80 -24.50 6.54
N GLU A 19 14.06 -24.91 6.42
CA GLU A 19 14.65 -25.27 5.14
C GLU A 19 13.94 -26.49 4.51
N PRO A 20 13.93 -26.62 3.17
CA PRO A 20 13.28 -27.77 2.55
C PRO A 20 14.03 -29.06 2.92
N ASP A 21 13.29 -30.02 3.48
CA ASP A 21 13.77 -31.35 3.85
C ASP A 21 13.17 -32.41 2.92
N MET A 22 13.99 -33.36 2.49
CA MET A 22 13.58 -34.53 1.71
C MET A 22 12.55 -35.40 2.44
N HIS A 23 12.53 -35.38 3.77
CA HIS A 23 11.56 -36.15 4.58
C HIS A 23 10.21 -35.43 4.74
N ASN A 24 10.15 -34.12 4.45
CA ASN A 24 8.93 -33.32 4.52
C ASN A 24 8.77 -32.47 3.23
N PRO A 25 8.40 -33.10 2.10
CA PRO A 25 8.33 -32.43 0.80
C PRO A 25 7.10 -31.53 0.71
N SER A 26 7.22 -30.30 1.22
CA SER A 26 6.18 -29.26 1.17
C SER A 26 6.63 -28.09 0.28
N GLY A 27 5.66 -27.47 -0.41
CA GLY A 27 5.93 -26.35 -1.30
C GLY A 27 6.40 -25.09 -0.55
N ASP A 28 7.25 -24.28 -1.17
CA ASP A 28 7.76 -23.02 -0.60
C ASP A 28 6.62 -22.07 -0.17
N LEU A 29 5.55 -22.01 -0.96
CA LEU A 29 4.35 -21.22 -0.65
C LEU A 29 3.59 -21.77 0.56
N ASP A 30 3.40 -23.09 0.63
CA ASP A 30 2.67 -23.72 1.73
C ASP A 30 3.42 -23.54 3.06
N ARG A 31 4.74 -23.72 3.04
CA ARG A 31 5.59 -23.48 4.20
C ARG A 31 5.54 -22.02 4.67
N LEU A 32 5.63 -21.07 3.75
CA LEU A 32 5.49 -19.64 4.06
C LEU A 32 4.10 -19.33 4.64
N LYS A 33 3.04 -19.87 4.04
CA LYS A 33 1.66 -19.69 4.51
C LYS A 33 1.48 -20.23 5.93
N ILE A 34 1.94 -21.45 6.19
CA ILE A 34 1.87 -22.07 7.52
C ILE A 34 2.63 -21.24 8.56
N ALA A 35 3.86 -20.82 8.24
CA ALA A 35 4.69 -20.04 9.16
C ALA A 35 4.06 -18.67 9.48
N LEU A 36 3.57 -17.95 8.46
CA LEU A 36 2.88 -16.66 8.66
C LEU A 36 1.59 -16.82 9.48
N MET A 37 0.78 -17.84 9.18
CA MET A 37 -0.46 -18.09 9.93
C MET A 37 -0.19 -18.43 11.39
N LYS A 38 0.84 -19.24 11.65
CA LYS A 38 1.23 -19.64 13.01
C LYS A 38 1.80 -18.47 13.82
N ASP A 39 2.80 -17.77 13.28
CA ASP A 39 3.56 -16.77 14.03
C ASP A 39 2.77 -15.47 14.25
N TRP A 40 1.87 -15.14 13.31
CA TRP A 40 1.06 -13.93 13.35
C TRP A 40 -0.42 -14.17 13.67
N GLY A 41 -0.80 -15.41 14.03
CA GLY A 41 -2.14 -15.76 14.49
C GLY A 41 -3.25 -15.53 13.46
N LEU A 42 -2.98 -15.86 12.19
CA LEU A 42 -3.93 -15.66 11.08
C LEU A 42 -4.74 -16.94 10.84
N ASN A 43 -6.07 -16.81 10.77
CA ASN A 43 -6.97 -17.93 10.52
C ASN A 43 -7.02 -18.36 9.04
N SER A 44 -6.91 -17.39 8.14
CA SER A 44 -6.92 -17.59 6.70
C SER A 44 -5.98 -16.58 6.05
N LEU A 45 -5.13 -17.07 5.14
CA LEU A 45 -4.13 -16.28 4.43
C LEU A 45 -4.12 -16.65 2.95
N ASP A 46 -4.20 -15.62 2.12
CA ASP A 46 -4.08 -15.72 0.66
C ASP A 46 -2.90 -14.86 0.16
N PHE A 47 -2.50 -15.06 -1.08
CA PHE A 47 -1.39 -14.34 -1.70
C PHE A 47 -1.85 -13.69 -2.99
N ASP A 48 -1.42 -12.46 -3.24
CA ASP A 48 -1.59 -11.91 -4.57
C ASP A 48 -0.84 -12.75 -5.60
N PHE A 49 -1.51 -13.04 -6.73
CA PHE A 49 -1.00 -13.93 -7.78
C PHE A 49 0.38 -13.51 -8.32
N HIS A 50 0.68 -12.22 -8.31
CA HIS A 50 1.96 -11.69 -8.80
C HIS A 50 3.16 -12.10 -7.92
N LEU A 51 2.91 -12.50 -6.67
CA LEU A 51 3.95 -12.95 -5.73
C LEU A 51 4.32 -14.41 -5.92
N LEU A 52 3.38 -15.25 -6.37
CA LEU A 52 3.57 -16.71 -6.43
C LEU A 52 4.84 -17.13 -7.18
N PRO A 53 5.19 -16.56 -8.35
CA PRO A 53 6.42 -16.91 -9.07
C PRO A 53 7.70 -16.47 -8.34
N GLN A 54 7.59 -15.51 -7.42
CA GLN A 54 8.73 -14.86 -6.75
C GLN A 54 9.05 -15.47 -5.40
N VAL A 55 8.10 -16.18 -4.77
CA VAL A 55 8.23 -16.73 -3.40
C VAL A 55 9.53 -17.49 -3.22
N GLN A 56 9.81 -18.49 -4.07
CA GLN A 56 11.00 -19.33 -3.93
C GLN A 56 12.30 -18.51 -4.01
N VAL A 57 12.38 -17.57 -4.95
CA VAL A 57 13.58 -16.74 -5.14
C VAL A 57 13.80 -15.84 -3.93
N ILE A 58 12.71 -15.27 -3.40
CA ILE A 58 12.76 -14.41 -2.21
C ILE A 58 13.20 -15.20 -0.99
N LEU A 59 12.59 -16.37 -0.73
CA LEU A 59 12.94 -17.20 0.44
C LEU A 59 14.40 -17.65 0.41
N ARG A 60 14.90 -18.11 -0.74
CA ARG A 60 16.30 -18.51 -0.88
C ARG A 60 17.26 -17.34 -0.69
N LYS A 61 16.94 -16.17 -1.26
CA LYS A 61 17.77 -14.96 -1.10
C LYS A 61 17.79 -14.46 0.36
N GLY A 62 16.70 -14.69 1.09
CA GLY A 62 16.59 -14.35 2.50
C GLY A 62 17.13 -15.40 3.47
N ASN A 63 17.81 -16.46 3.00
CA ASN A 63 18.22 -17.60 3.84
C ASN A 63 17.06 -18.14 4.68
N TRP A 64 15.92 -18.35 4.03
CA TRP A 64 14.67 -18.84 4.64
C TRP A 64 14.05 -17.89 5.67
N THR A 65 14.44 -16.62 5.64
CA THR A 65 13.77 -15.53 6.36
C THR A 65 13.12 -14.57 5.38
N ALA A 66 11.96 -14.03 5.74
CA ALA A 66 11.23 -13.09 4.88
C ALA A 66 10.38 -12.11 5.69
N THR A 67 10.08 -10.97 5.09
CA THR A 67 9.05 -10.05 5.60
C THR A 67 7.92 -9.97 4.59
N ALA A 68 6.70 -10.24 5.06
CA ALA A 68 5.47 -10.12 4.29
C ALA A 68 4.70 -8.86 4.68
N ALA A 69 4.24 -8.08 3.71
CA ALA A 69 3.19 -7.10 3.94
C ALA A 69 1.84 -7.79 3.82
N ILE A 70 1.08 -7.81 4.92
CA ILE A 70 -0.22 -8.45 5.01
C ILE A 70 -1.30 -7.39 5.11
N HIS A 71 -2.16 -7.33 4.11
CA HIS A 71 -3.37 -6.54 4.13
C HIS A 71 -4.52 -7.36 4.73
N LYS A 72 -5.20 -6.80 5.74
CA LYS A 72 -6.41 -7.37 6.34
C LYS A 72 -7.45 -6.27 6.52
N ASP A 73 -8.55 -6.42 5.80
CA ASP A 73 -9.72 -5.56 5.98
C ASP A 73 -10.45 -5.93 7.28
N ALA A 74 -11.08 -4.96 7.94
CA ALA A 74 -11.74 -5.14 9.23
C ALA A 74 -12.88 -6.18 9.15
N ASP A 75 -13.57 -6.22 8.01
CA ASP A 75 -14.70 -7.13 7.76
C ASP A 75 -14.28 -8.46 7.09
N SER A 76 -12.99 -8.64 6.78
CA SER A 76 -12.49 -9.84 6.10
C SER A 76 -11.83 -10.83 7.07
N GLU A 77 -12.33 -12.07 7.04
CA GLU A 77 -11.70 -13.20 7.73
C GLU A 77 -10.38 -13.64 7.07
N THR A 78 -10.21 -13.33 5.77
CA THR A 78 -9.02 -13.73 5.01
C THR A 78 -8.08 -12.55 4.86
N ALA A 79 -6.88 -12.70 5.43
CA ALA A 79 -5.77 -11.80 5.23
C ALA A 79 -5.08 -12.10 3.89
N ARG A 80 -4.41 -11.11 3.31
CA ARG A 80 -3.75 -11.25 2.02
C ARG A 80 -2.33 -10.71 2.05
N VAL A 81 -1.38 -11.51 1.61
CA VAL A 81 -0.01 -11.06 1.36
C VAL A 81 0.01 -10.26 0.05
N ILE A 82 0.33 -8.97 0.17
CA ILE A 82 0.36 -8.03 -0.97
C ILE A 82 1.79 -7.72 -1.43
N SER A 83 2.80 -7.99 -0.59
CA SER A 83 4.21 -7.84 -0.94
C SER A 83 5.09 -8.73 -0.06
N LEU A 84 6.25 -9.12 -0.58
CA LEU A 84 7.19 -10.02 0.10
C LEU A 84 8.63 -9.58 -0.17
N TRP A 85 9.47 -9.56 0.87
CA TRP A 85 10.89 -9.22 0.78
C TRP A 85 11.77 -10.29 1.46
N PRO A 86 13.01 -10.51 0.96
CA PRO A 86 13.96 -11.39 1.63
C PRO A 86 14.45 -10.76 2.93
N GLY A 87 14.52 -11.55 4.01
CA GLY A 87 14.98 -11.08 5.31
C GLY A 87 14.07 -10.03 5.95
N LEU A 88 14.65 -9.23 6.84
CA LEU A 88 13.96 -8.19 7.59
C LEU A 88 13.78 -6.90 6.75
N LYS A 89 12.54 -6.45 6.60
CA LYS A 89 12.18 -5.15 6.01
C LYS A 89 11.49 -4.28 7.06
N ASN A 90 12.19 -3.25 7.53
CA ASN A 90 11.71 -2.34 8.57
C ASN A 90 11.12 -1.02 8.03
N GLU A 91 10.80 -0.97 6.75
CA GLU A 91 10.29 0.24 6.10
C GLU A 91 9.12 -0.09 5.20
N ALA A 92 7.99 0.56 5.49
CA ALA A 92 6.77 0.54 4.73
C ALA A 92 6.03 1.86 4.96
N TYR A 93 5.47 2.40 3.88
CA TYR A 93 4.82 3.70 3.86
C TYR A 93 3.42 3.61 3.29
N GLY A 94 2.59 4.58 3.64
CA GLY A 94 1.26 4.80 3.08
C GLY A 94 1.07 6.27 2.73
N LEU A 95 0.04 6.56 1.94
CA LEU A 95 -0.34 7.90 1.54
C LEU A 95 -1.70 8.28 2.12
N ALA A 96 -1.76 9.37 2.87
CA ALA A 96 -3.02 10.03 3.19
C ALA A 96 -3.25 11.19 2.23
N CYS A 97 -4.28 11.10 1.39
CA CYS A 97 -4.63 12.10 0.38
C CYS A 97 -5.99 12.74 0.71
N ASP A 98 -6.02 14.06 0.83
CA ASP A 98 -7.24 14.86 0.97
C ASP A 98 -7.51 15.63 -0.33
N ILE A 99 -8.59 15.30 -1.02
CA ILE A 99 -8.99 15.91 -2.30
C ILE A 99 -10.09 16.94 -2.02
N GLY A 100 -9.67 18.15 -1.66
CA GLY A 100 -10.55 19.30 -1.55
C GLY A 100 -10.95 19.87 -2.91
N SER A 101 -12.02 20.67 -2.94
CA SER A 101 -12.47 21.35 -4.17
C SER A 101 -11.42 22.32 -4.72
N THR A 102 -10.67 22.98 -3.83
CA THR A 102 -9.66 23.99 -4.17
C THR A 102 -8.24 23.48 -4.03
N THR A 103 -7.97 22.60 -3.07
CA THR A 103 -6.63 22.14 -2.71
C THR A 103 -6.63 20.62 -2.57
N ILE A 104 -5.56 19.99 -3.05
CA ILE A 104 -5.26 18.58 -2.80
C ILE A 104 -4.05 18.56 -1.86
N ALA A 105 -4.18 17.87 -0.73
CA ALA A 105 -3.10 17.67 0.23
C ALA A 105 -2.69 16.19 0.27
N MET A 106 -1.40 15.93 0.46
CA MET A 106 -0.85 14.58 0.52
C MET A 106 0.18 14.47 1.65
N HIS A 107 0.06 13.42 2.43
CA HIS A 107 0.98 13.09 3.51
C HIS A 107 1.54 11.69 3.28
N LEU A 108 2.87 11.57 3.25
CA LEU A 108 3.57 10.29 3.27
C LEU A 108 3.73 9.86 4.73
N VAL A 109 3.24 8.68 5.10
CA VAL A 109 3.17 8.21 6.49
C VAL A 109 3.89 6.88 6.61
N SER A 110 4.73 6.73 7.64
CA SER A 110 5.34 5.44 7.97
C SER A 110 4.29 4.51 8.59
N LEU A 111 4.03 3.36 7.98
CA LEU A 111 3.08 2.37 8.51
C LEU A 111 3.58 1.73 9.82
N LEU A 112 4.91 1.67 10.02
CA LEU A 112 5.52 1.11 11.23
C LEU A 112 5.53 2.06 12.43
N SER A 113 5.42 3.37 12.23
CA SER A 113 5.48 4.35 13.33
C SER A 113 4.28 5.28 13.41
N GLY A 114 3.48 5.40 12.34
CA GLY A 114 2.44 6.42 12.19
C GLY A 114 2.98 7.83 11.96
N ARG A 115 4.31 8.01 11.88
CA ARG A 115 4.92 9.34 11.68
C ARG A 115 4.77 9.78 10.23
N VAL A 116 4.42 11.05 10.04
CA VAL A 116 4.45 11.71 8.74
C VAL A 116 5.90 11.95 8.33
N ALA A 117 6.33 11.33 7.23
CA ALA A 117 7.66 11.44 6.66
C ALA A 117 7.80 12.69 5.76
N ALA A 118 6.77 13.01 4.98
CA ALA A 118 6.72 14.19 4.10
C ALA A 118 5.28 14.67 3.90
N SER A 119 5.10 15.91 3.46
CA SER A 119 3.78 16.50 3.24
C SER A 119 3.84 17.56 2.16
N SER A 120 2.97 17.46 1.17
CA SER A 120 2.90 18.40 0.06
C SER A 120 1.44 18.70 -0.29
N GLY A 121 1.20 19.84 -0.93
CA GLY A 121 -0.10 20.23 -1.43
C GLY A 121 -0.02 20.89 -2.80
N THR A 122 -1.15 20.92 -3.51
CA THR A 122 -1.29 21.63 -4.78
C THR A 122 -2.72 22.13 -4.96
N SER A 123 -2.91 23.18 -5.74
CA SER A 123 -4.24 23.58 -6.17
C SER A 123 -4.90 22.45 -6.97
N ASN A 124 -6.20 22.23 -6.76
CA ASN A 124 -6.95 21.22 -7.48
C ASN A 124 -7.12 21.66 -8.94
N PRO A 125 -6.51 20.96 -9.92
CA PRO A 125 -6.53 21.37 -11.33
C PRO A 125 -7.93 21.28 -11.94
N GLN A 126 -8.89 20.68 -11.25
CA GLN A 126 -10.27 20.63 -11.69
C GLN A 126 -10.96 22.00 -11.70
N ILE A 127 -10.35 23.04 -11.13
CA ILE A 127 -10.83 24.42 -11.20
C ILE A 127 -11.08 24.90 -12.64
N ARG A 128 -10.31 24.41 -13.61
CA ARG A 128 -10.47 24.75 -15.04
C ARG A 128 -11.77 24.22 -15.66
N PHE A 129 -12.42 23.26 -15.00
CA PHE A 129 -13.69 22.68 -15.42
C PHE A 129 -14.87 23.23 -14.61
N GLY A 130 -14.62 24.12 -13.66
CA GLY A 130 -15.62 24.68 -12.76
C GLY A 130 -15.00 25.10 -11.43
N GLU A 131 -15.34 26.30 -10.97
CA GLU A 131 -14.84 26.89 -9.73
C GLU A 131 -15.34 26.13 -8.49
N ASP A 132 -16.60 25.68 -8.53
CA ASP A 132 -17.25 24.93 -7.46
C ASP A 132 -17.76 23.55 -7.92
N LEU A 133 -18.25 22.75 -6.96
CA LEU A 133 -18.74 21.40 -7.21
C LEU A 133 -19.92 21.35 -8.19
N MET A 134 -20.88 22.27 -8.10
CA MET A 134 -22.05 22.30 -8.98
C MET A 134 -21.65 22.67 -10.41
N SER A 135 -20.77 23.66 -10.57
CA SER A 135 -20.27 24.07 -11.88
C SER A 135 -19.51 22.93 -12.59
N ARG A 136 -18.76 22.11 -11.84
CA ARG A 136 -18.08 20.91 -12.36
C ARG A 136 -19.06 19.82 -12.78
N VAL A 137 -20.12 19.59 -11.99
CA VAL A 137 -21.18 18.64 -12.36
C VAL A 137 -21.86 19.09 -13.65
N SER A 138 -22.21 20.37 -13.77
CA SER A 138 -22.78 20.94 -15.00
C SER A 138 -21.82 20.79 -16.18
N TYR A 139 -20.52 21.04 -16.00
CA TYR A 139 -19.53 20.87 -17.05
C TYR A 139 -19.50 19.44 -17.60
N VAL A 140 -19.50 18.44 -16.71
CA VAL A 140 -19.53 17.02 -17.10
C VAL A 140 -20.84 16.64 -17.81
N MET A 141 -21.97 17.24 -17.42
CA MET A 141 -23.25 16.99 -18.10
C MET A 141 -23.32 17.60 -19.50
N MET A 142 -22.63 18.72 -19.73
CA MET A 142 -22.64 19.44 -21.00
C MET A 142 -21.54 19.00 -21.97
N ASN A 143 -20.47 18.38 -21.48
CA ASN A 143 -19.31 17.97 -22.27
C ASN A 143 -19.13 16.45 -22.17
N PRO A 144 -19.35 15.68 -23.24
CA PRO A 144 -19.21 14.22 -23.24
C PRO A 144 -17.87 13.74 -22.67
N ASP A 145 -16.77 14.44 -22.98
CA ASP A 145 -15.41 14.09 -22.53
C ASP A 145 -15.03 14.71 -21.17
N GLY A 146 -15.94 15.48 -20.56
CA GLY A 146 -15.66 16.25 -19.35
C GLY A 146 -15.29 15.38 -18.15
N ARG A 147 -15.90 14.20 -18.03
CA ARG A 147 -15.56 13.23 -16.97
C ARG A 147 -14.12 12.74 -17.11
N GLU A 148 -13.71 12.36 -18.32
CA GLU A 148 -12.37 11.83 -18.57
C GLU A 148 -11.31 12.90 -18.33
N GLY A 149 -11.52 14.10 -18.89
CA GLY A 149 -10.58 15.22 -18.70
C GLY A 149 -10.40 15.61 -17.24
N MET A 150 -11.47 15.57 -16.45
CA MET A 150 -11.43 15.85 -15.00
C MET A 150 -10.74 14.74 -14.20
N THR A 151 -10.91 13.48 -14.63
CA THR A 151 -10.25 12.31 -14.03
C THR A 151 -8.75 12.31 -14.31
N VAL A 152 -8.34 12.60 -15.55
CA VAL A 152 -6.94 12.74 -15.93
C VAL A 152 -6.28 13.85 -15.10
N ALA A 153 -6.91 15.03 -15.04
CA ALA A 153 -6.36 16.18 -14.33
C ALA A 153 -6.06 15.88 -12.84
N VAL A 154 -6.99 15.25 -12.13
CA VAL A 154 -6.79 14.95 -10.70
C VAL A 154 -5.76 13.84 -10.51
N ARG A 155 -5.74 12.81 -11.37
CA ARG A 155 -4.74 11.73 -11.30
C ARG A 155 -3.32 12.22 -11.57
N GLU A 156 -3.14 13.13 -12.52
CA GLU A 156 -1.83 13.76 -12.79
C GLU A 156 -1.36 14.57 -11.58
N ALA A 157 -2.23 15.37 -10.97
CA ALA A 157 -1.90 16.13 -9.77
C ALA A 157 -1.54 15.23 -8.59
N ILE A 158 -2.31 14.16 -8.35
CA ILE A 158 -2.02 13.16 -7.31
C ILE A 158 -0.68 12.49 -7.61
N SER A 159 -0.44 12.02 -8.84
CA SER A 159 0.83 11.38 -9.20
C SER A 159 2.02 12.32 -8.97
N GLY A 160 1.91 13.59 -9.35
CA GLY A 160 2.95 14.58 -9.10
C GLY A 160 3.16 14.89 -7.62
N LEU A 161 2.11 14.84 -6.79
CA LEU A 161 2.24 14.93 -5.34
C LEU A 161 2.97 13.71 -4.76
N VAL A 162 2.68 12.50 -5.26
CA VAL A 162 3.40 11.29 -4.85
C VAL A 162 4.89 11.43 -5.12
N ASP A 163 5.30 11.92 -6.31
CA ASP A 163 6.71 12.15 -6.61
C ASP A 163 7.36 13.13 -5.64
N LYS A 164 6.67 14.23 -5.32
CA LYS A 164 7.18 15.24 -4.37
C LYS A 164 7.39 14.67 -2.98
N VAL A 165 6.38 14.00 -2.41
CA VAL A 165 6.50 13.45 -1.06
C VAL A 165 7.50 12.29 -0.99
N CYS A 166 7.62 11.49 -2.05
CA CYS A 166 8.67 10.47 -2.16
C CYS A 166 10.07 11.11 -2.17
N ALA A 167 10.28 12.15 -2.96
CA ALA A 167 11.55 12.86 -3.04
C ALA A 167 11.91 13.54 -1.71
N GLU A 168 10.96 14.23 -1.07
CA GLU A 168 11.15 14.89 0.23
C GLU A 168 11.37 13.87 1.37
N GLY A 169 10.64 12.76 1.34
CA GLY A 169 10.74 11.69 2.33
C GLY A 169 11.92 10.73 2.10
N ASN A 170 12.63 10.85 0.98
CA ASN A 170 13.64 9.90 0.52
C ASN A 170 13.12 8.44 0.48
N VAL A 171 11.91 8.26 -0.06
CA VAL A 171 11.20 6.98 -0.14
C VAL A 171 11.01 6.59 -1.61
N GLN A 172 11.17 5.30 -1.91
CA GLN A 172 10.85 4.77 -3.23
C GLN A 172 9.36 4.51 -3.36
N ARG A 173 8.78 4.75 -4.54
CA ARG A 173 7.34 4.47 -4.79
C ARG A 173 6.94 3.03 -4.47
N ASN A 174 7.83 2.07 -4.66
CA ASN A 174 7.58 0.65 -4.38
C ASN A 174 7.51 0.31 -2.88
N ASP A 175 7.89 1.24 -1.99
CA ASP A 175 7.77 1.09 -0.55
C ASP A 175 6.45 1.68 0.00
N ILE A 176 5.62 2.24 -0.89
CA ILE A 176 4.27 2.71 -0.57
C ILE A 176 3.30 1.55 -0.81
N LEU A 177 2.60 1.13 0.24
CA LEU A 177 1.72 -0.04 0.24
C LEU A 177 0.24 0.31 0.43
N ASP A 178 -0.05 1.53 0.89
CA ASP A 178 -1.39 2.08 1.17
C ASP A 178 -1.58 3.41 0.42
#